data_AF-A0A932X9L9-F1
#
_entry.id   AF-A0A932X9L9-F1
#
_cell.length_a   1.000
_cell.length_b   1.000
_cell.length_c   1.000
_cell.angle_alpha   90.00
_cell.angle_beta   90.00
_cell.angle_gamma   90.00
#
_symmetry.space_group_name_H-M   'P 1'
#
loop_
_entity.id
_entity.type
_entity.pdbx_description
1 polymer ?
#
loop_
_entity_poly.entity_id
_entity_poly.type
_entity_poly.pdbx_seq_one_letter_code
_entity_poly.pdbx_strand_id
1 'polypeptide(L)' 'MIDPYLGKAAFHLGFYIAFTAGVLLFFLEKQTPEYVITQITFGIGVAFIAVIAILVRWRKKN' A
#
# COMPACT_ATOMS: atom_id res chain seq x y z
N MET A 1 -5.98 14.94 -15.71
CA MET A 1 -6.18 15.54 -14.37
C MET A 1 -6.37 14.41 -13.39
N ILE A 2 -5.47 14.16 -12.44
CA ILE A 2 -5.80 13.25 -11.32
C ILE A 2 -6.82 14.00 -10.49
N ASP A 3 -8.04 13.48 -10.52
CA ASP A 3 -9.11 13.95 -9.67
C ASP A 3 -8.67 13.82 -8.19
N PRO A 4 -8.84 14.86 -7.34
CA PRO A 4 -8.43 14.82 -5.94
C PRO A 4 -9.07 13.67 -5.16
N TYR A 5 -10.30 13.28 -5.51
CA TYR A 5 -10.98 12.15 -4.89
C TYR A 5 -10.35 10.82 -5.33
N LEU A 6 -9.90 10.72 -6.59
CA LEU A 6 -9.17 9.55 -7.09
C LEU A 6 -7.83 9.33 -6.34
N GLY A 7 -7.04 10.39 -6.14
CA GLY A 7 -5.78 10.29 -5.38
C GLY A 7 -6.00 9.87 -3.93
N LYS A 8 -7.02 10.43 -3.27
CA LYS A 8 -7.40 10.09 -1.90
C LYS A 8 -7.95 8.66 -1.79
N ALA A 9 -8.74 8.22 -2.75
CA ALA A 9 -9.27 6.85 -2.80
C ALA A 9 -8.16 5.83 -3.01
N ALA A 10 -7.27 6.07 -3.98
CA ALA A 10 -6.11 5.21 -4.24
C ALA A 10 -5.19 5.11 -3.01
N PHE A 11 -4.90 6.22 -2.35
CA PHE A 11 -4.11 6.21 -1.13
C PHE A 11 -4.77 5.40 0.00
N HIS A 12 -6.07 5.59 0.25
CA HIS A 12 -6.79 4.80 1.26
C HIS A 12 -6.81 3.32 0.93
N LEU A 13 -7.01 2.94 -0.33
CA LEU A 13 -6.99 1.55 -0.76
C LEU A 13 -5.60 0.92 -0.51
N GLY A 14 -4.54 1.60 -0.95
CA GLY A 14 -3.17 1.18 -0.71
C GLY A 14 -2.86 1.04 0.77
N PHE A 15 -3.26 2.04 1.56
CA PHE A 15 -3.09 2.04 3.02
C PHE A 15 -3.82 0.88 3.68
N TYR A 16 -5.07 0.62 3.30
CA TYR A 16 -5.84 -0.50 3.84
C TYR A 16 -5.14 -1.84 3.58
N ILE A 17 -4.66 -2.06 2.36
CA ILE A 17 -3.95 -3.28 1.97
C ILE A 17 -2.65 -3.41 2.76
N ALA A 18 -1.81 -2.37 2.79
CA ALA A 18 -0.53 -2.39 3.49
C ALA A 18 -0.72 -2.53 5.00
N PHE A 19 -1.67 -1.81 5.60
CA PHE A 19 -1.94 -1.89 7.02
C PHE A 19 -2.42 -3.29 7.41
N THR A 20 -3.40 -3.84 6.69
CA THR A 20 -3.96 -5.17 6.99
C THR A 20 -2.91 -6.27 6.81
N ALA A 21 -2.15 -6.24 5.71
CA ALA A 21 -1.07 -7.20 5.48
C ALA A 21 0.05 -7.06 6.53
N GLY A 22 0.40 -5.83 6.91
CA GLY A 22 1.39 -5.54 7.95
C GLY A 22 0.97 -6.09 9.30
N VAL A 23 -0.29 -5.92 9.69
CA VAL A 23 -0.85 -6.49 10.92
C VAL A 23 -0.83 -8.01 10.86
N LEU A 24 -1.28 -8.62 9.76
CA LEU A 24 -1.29 -10.08 9.59
C LEU A 24 0.10 -10.71 9.73
N LEU A 25 1.16 -10.04 9.26
CA LEU A 25 2.54 -10.53 9.41
C LEU A 25 2.98 -10.71 10.87
N PHE A 26 2.40 -9.98 11.82
CA PHE A 26 2.70 -10.18 13.25
C PHE A 26 2.02 -11.43 13.85
N PHE A 27 0.96 -11.94 13.21
CA PHE A 27 0.19 -13.08 13.68
C PHE A 27 0.45 -14.37 12.90
N LEU A 28 1.06 -14.28 11.71
CA LEU A 28 1.39 -15.43 10.88
C LEU A 28 2.66 -16.13 11.36
N GLU A 29 2.63 -17.46 11.37
CA GLU A 29 3.81 -18.28 11.64
C GLU A 29 4.86 -18.11 10.54
N LYS A 30 6.11 -17.91 10.97
CA LYS A 30 7.25 -17.84 10.06
C LYS A 30 7.52 -19.25 9.52
N GLN A 31 7.68 -19.37 8.19
CA GLN A 31 7.89 -20.61 7.40
C GLN A 31 6.65 -21.23 6.76
N THR A 32 5.52 -20.51 6.72
CA THR A 32 4.35 -20.96 5.92
C THR A 32 4.25 -20.19 4.59
N PRO A 33 3.62 -20.78 3.55
CA PRO A 33 3.34 -20.06 2.30
C PRO A 33 2.56 -18.76 2.52
N GLU A 34 1.63 -18.74 3.48
CA GLU A 34 0.80 -17.59 3.81
C GLU A 34 1.63 -16.41 4.31
N TYR A 35 2.68 -16.68 5.11
CA TYR A 35 3.61 -15.64 5.57
C TYR A 35 4.33 -14.99 4.38
N VAL A 36 4.83 -15.79 3.43
CA VAL A 36 5.55 -15.30 2.24
C VAL A 36 4.64 -14.46 1.35
N ILE A 37 3.43 -14.95 1.08
CA ILE A 37 2.45 -14.24 0.26
C ILE A 37 2.08 -12.91 0.92
N THR A 38 1.79 -12.92 2.23
CA THR A 38 1.45 -11.71 2.98
C THR A 38 2.59 -10.70 2.98
N GLN A 39 3.84 -11.16 3.04
CA GLN A 39 5.03 -10.30 2.96
C GLN A 39 5.14 -9.62 1.60
N ILE A 40 4.88 -10.35 0.51
CA ILE A 40 4.87 -9.79 -0.85
C ILE A 40 3.71 -8.79 -1.00
N THR A 41 2.50 -9.14 -0.53
CA THR A 41 1.33 -8.26 -0.56
C THR A 41 1.60 -6.96 0.21
N PHE A 42 2.23 -7.06 1.37
CA PHE A 42 2.66 -5.89 2.15
C PHE A 42 3.62 -5.00 1.35
N GLY A 43 4.64 -5.61 0.73
CA GLY A 43 5.61 -4.89 -0.11
C GLY A 43 4.94 -4.17 -1.29
N ILE A 44 4.01 -4.82 -1.98
CA ILE A 44 3.23 -4.21 -3.08
C ILE A 44 2.38 -3.05 -2.57
N GLY A 45 1.70 -3.23 -1.43
CA GLY A 45 0.90 -2.17 -0.80
C GLY A 45 1.73 -0.92 -0.48
N VAL A 46 2.89 -1.11 0.14
CA VAL A 46 3.83 -0.01 0.45
C VAL A 46 4.32 0.67 -0.82
N ALA A 47 4.74 -0.09 -1.83
CA ALA A 47 5.18 0.45 -3.11
C ALA A 47 4.08 1.27 -3.80
N PHE A 48 2.84 0.76 -3.80
CA PHE A 48 1.70 1.45 -4.38
C PHE A 48 1.42 2.79 -3.67
N ILE A 49 1.41 2.79 -2.33
CA ILE A 49 1.25 4.02 -1.54
C ILE A 49 2.36 5.02 -1.88
N ALA A 50 3.62 4.57 -1.97
CA ALA A 50 4.75 5.42 -2.30
C ALA A 50 4.59 6.07 -3.68
N VAL A 51 4.16 5.30 -4.69
CA VAL A 51 3.88 5.82 -6.04
C VAL A 51 2.77 6.87 -6.00
N ILE A 52 1.63 6.60 -5.34
CA ILE A 52 0.54 7.57 -5.22
C ILE A 52 1.00 8.83 -4.50
N ALA A 53 1.77 8.70 -3.41
CA ALA A 53 2.31 9.83 -2.67
C ALA A 53 3.24 10.71 -3.55
N ILE A 54 4.11 10.08 -4.35
CA ILE A 54 5.00 10.78 -5.29
C ILE A 54 4.18 11.50 -6.37
N LEU A 55 3.19 10.83 -6.97
CA LEU A 55 2.33 11.41 -8.01
C LEU A 55 1.55 12.62 -7.50
N VAL A 56 0.97 12.52 -6.29
CA VAL A 56 0.27 13.64 -5.64
C VAL A 56 1.25 14.78 -5.34
N ARG A 57 2.45 14.46 -4.86
CA ARG A 57 3.49 15.46 -4.54
C ARG A 57 3.97 16.20 -5.78
N TRP A 58 4.21 15.50 -6.89
CA TRP A 58 4.61 16.10 -8.17
C TRP A 58 3.51 16.98 -8.75
N ARG A 59 2.24 16.52 -8.70
CA ARG A 59 1.11 17.31 -9.17
C ARG A 59 0.84 18.57 -8.34
N LYS A 60 1.21 18.58 -7.05
CA LYS A 60 1.13 19.81 -6.22
C LYS A 60 2.23 20.83 -6.58
N LYS A 61 3.35 20.38 -7.15
CA LYS A 61 4.52 21.23 -7.43
C LYS A 61 4.48 21.87 -8.82
N ASN A 62 3.84 21.21 -9.80
CA ASN A 62 3.57 21.72 -11.15
C ASN A 62 2.18 22.34 -11.25
#